data_AF-A0A848UE05-F1
#
_entry.id   AF-A0A848UE05-F1
#
_cell.length_a   1.000
_cell.length_b   1.000
_cell.length_c   1.000
_cell.angle_alpha   90.00
_cell.angle_beta   90.00
_cell.angle_gamma   90.00
#
_symmetry.space_group_name_H-M   'P 1'
#
loop_
_entity.id
_entity.type
_entity.pdbx_description
1 polymer ?
#
loop_
_entity_poly.entity_id
_entity_poly.type
_entity_poly.pdbx_seq_one_letter_code
_entity_poly.pdbx_strand_id
1 'polypeptide(L)'
;MSGSVDIERLDRAVARLESVASTLGCEFPPAEPLQLEQLDRVEAAIAPLRLPSDIAHFYRTWSITKAGTLFLPHLCDLGFALDSWDEHRATEWPSAVLFPIAYMSHWMHFVELDHPDSPGPWIYDGAYAGGLFTLAHSCLAAWLEWIADEVEAGRVEEVWEGRWQLTREQTDDDERTERLRADDVPDDAIPPFDDSDRRQWPLRWNLADGFDPADYELRGPTHTLASFVEALRAGPASATIHVGLIRQMGHSAELADETGCLAVTLERQDSPFGTGRIWEVEISGDHQPDLQLLPYPEPEEPPQFDISRQDDPDYLAEYAAGAARRMAVRSDPVATVT
;
A
#
# COMPACT_ATOMS: atom_id res chain seq x y z
N MET A 1 11.04 -19.73 12.69
CA MET A 1 11.54 -20.68 11.67
C MET A 1 11.47 -19.93 10.36
N SER A 2 12.61 -19.54 9.80
CA SER A 2 12.63 -18.91 8.48
C SER A 2 12.29 -20.03 7.49
N GLY A 3 11.06 -20.03 6.97
CA GLY A 3 10.66 -20.98 5.96
C GLY A 3 11.54 -20.73 4.75
N SER A 4 12.51 -21.64 4.51
CA SER A 4 13.28 -21.59 3.28
C SER A 4 12.27 -21.68 2.15
N VAL A 5 12.09 -20.58 1.42
CA VAL A 5 11.21 -20.58 0.26
C VAL A 5 11.69 -21.67 -0.69
N ASP A 6 10.76 -22.45 -1.21
CA ASP A 6 11.05 -23.56 -2.11
C ASP A 6 11.42 -23.00 -3.50
N ILE A 7 12.71 -22.69 -3.70
CA ILE A 7 13.25 -22.26 -4.99
C ILE A 7 12.93 -23.28 -6.10
N GLU A 8 12.84 -24.57 -5.76
CA GLU A 8 12.43 -25.58 -6.73
C GLU A 8 10.95 -25.42 -7.13
N ARG A 9 10.07 -24.98 -6.22
CA ARG A 9 8.68 -24.61 -6.54
C ARG A 9 8.66 -23.42 -7.49
N LEU A 10 9.46 -22.39 -7.24
CA LEU A 10 9.57 -21.24 -8.13
C LEU A 10 10.03 -21.65 -9.54
N ASP A 11 11.12 -22.42 -9.66
CA ASP A 11 11.62 -22.84 -10.97
C ASP A 11 10.59 -23.70 -11.73
N ARG A 12 9.84 -24.56 -11.03
CA ARG A 12 8.71 -25.31 -11.62
C ARG A 12 7.57 -24.39 -12.07
N ALA A 13 7.22 -23.39 -11.25
CA ALA A 13 6.17 -22.42 -11.56
C ALA A 13 6.51 -21.61 -12.81
N VAL A 14 7.75 -21.14 -12.94
CA VAL A 14 8.19 -20.42 -14.14
C VAL A 14 8.18 -21.34 -15.36
N ALA A 15 8.73 -22.55 -15.27
CA ALA A 15 8.72 -23.49 -16.40
C ALA A 15 7.29 -23.84 -16.86
N ARG A 16 6.33 -23.92 -15.91
CA ARG A 16 4.92 -24.11 -16.23
C ARG A 16 4.35 -22.86 -16.94
N LEU A 17 4.66 -21.67 -16.45
CA LEU A 17 4.22 -20.42 -17.06
C LEU A 17 4.72 -20.28 -18.51
N GLU A 18 5.98 -20.64 -18.78
CA GLU A 18 6.54 -20.68 -20.14
C GLU A 18 5.77 -21.64 -21.05
N SER A 19 5.44 -22.82 -20.53
CA SER A 19 4.68 -23.83 -21.25
C SER A 19 3.28 -23.33 -21.62
N VAL A 20 2.56 -22.70 -20.67
CA VAL A 20 1.20 -22.22 -20.93
C VAL A 20 1.18 -21.00 -21.84
N ALA A 21 2.16 -20.08 -21.72
CA ALA A 21 2.28 -18.94 -22.62
C ALA A 21 2.53 -19.36 -24.07
N SER A 22 3.30 -20.43 -24.27
CA SER A 22 3.49 -21.01 -25.61
C SER A 22 2.16 -21.45 -26.23
N THR A 23 1.17 -21.88 -25.43
CA THR A 23 -0.18 -22.22 -25.93
C THR A 23 -0.99 -21.00 -26.36
N LEU A 24 -0.67 -19.81 -25.83
CA LEU A 24 -1.25 -18.53 -26.22
C LEU A 24 -0.54 -17.92 -27.45
N GLY A 25 0.44 -18.62 -28.03
CA GLY A 25 1.25 -18.11 -29.14
C GLY A 25 2.30 -17.09 -28.71
N CYS A 26 2.59 -17.01 -27.41
CA CYS A 26 3.55 -16.08 -26.86
C CYS A 26 4.92 -16.75 -26.74
N GLU A 27 5.93 -16.16 -27.36
CA GLU A 27 7.31 -16.63 -27.22
C GLU A 27 7.94 -15.97 -25.98
N PHE A 28 8.38 -16.80 -25.02
CA PHE A 28 9.33 -16.35 -24.02
C PHE A 28 10.67 -16.10 -24.74
N PRO A 29 11.18 -14.85 -24.76
CA PRO A 29 12.46 -14.60 -25.39
C PRO A 29 13.57 -15.36 -24.64
N PRO A 30 14.71 -15.61 -25.32
CA PRO A 30 15.89 -16.03 -24.61
C PRO A 30 16.24 -15.02 -23.51
N ALA A 31 16.69 -15.52 -22.36
CA ALA A 31 17.09 -14.70 -21.23
C ALA A 31 18.06 -13.59 -21.69
N GLU A 32 17.66 -12.33 -21.51
CA GLU A 32 18.58 -11.20 -21.60
C GLU A 32 19.65 -11.28 -20.49
N PRO A 33 20.74 -10.49 -20.57
CA PRO A 33 21.74 -10.46 -19.52
C PRO A 33 21.08 -10.16 -18.17
N LEU A 34 21.41 -10.99 -17.18
CA LEU A 34 20.93 -10.86 -15.81
C LEU A 34 21.16 -9.44 -15.29
N GLN A 35 20.16 -8.86 -14.64
CA GLN A 35 20.21 -7.50 -14.07
C GLN A 35 21.01 -7.46 -12.74
N LEU A 36 22.17 -8.14 -12.67
CA LEU A 36 22.90 -8.33 -11.41
C LEU A 36 23.33 -7.00 -10.78
N GLU A 37 23.79 -6.03 -11.57
CA GLU A 37 24.16 -4.71 -11.06
C GLU A 37 22.95 -3.93 -10.50
N GLN A 38 21.78 -4.09 -11.12
CA GLN A 38 20.55 -3.47 -10.61
C GLN A 38 20.07 -4.18 -9.34
N LEU A 39 20.22 -5.51 -9.26
CA LEU A 39 19.90 -6.28 -8.07
C LEU A 39 20.79 -5.86 -6.90
N ASP A 40 22.11 -5.73 -7.12
CA ASP A 40 23.05 -5.23 -6.11
C ASP A 40 22.66 -3.81 -5.66
N ARG A 41 22.21 -2.95 -6.59
CA ARG A 41 21.71 -1.60 -6.25
C ARG A 41 20.45 -1.66 -5.40
N VAL A 42 19.50 -2.53 -5.73
CA VAL A 42 18.27 -2.73 -4.93
C VAL A 42 18.62 -3.24 -3.54
N GLU A 43 19.42 -4.31 -3.43
CA GLU A 43 19.82 -4.88 -2.14
C GLU A 43 20.56 -3.85 -1.26
N ALA A 44 21.37 -2.98 -1.85
CA ALA A 44 22.02 -1.88 -1.13
C ALA A 44 21.04 -0.79 -0.68
N ALA A 45 20.02 -0.46 -1.49
CA ALA A 45 19.07 0.61 -1.21
C ALA A 45 18.04 0.22 -0.12
N ILE A 46 17.60 -1.03 -0.11
CA ILE A 46 16.58 -1.51 0.84
C ILE A 46 17.16 -1.93 2.20
N ALA A 47 18.50 -2.00 2.33
CA ALA A 47 19.14 -2.37 3.59
C ALA A 47 18.67 -1.47 4.76
N PRO A 48 18.39 -2.03 5.95
CA PRO A 48 18.71 -3.38 6.41
C PRO A 48 17.68 -4.47 6.01
N LEU A 49 16.60 -4.11 5.32
CA LEU A 49 15.65 -5.08 4.75
C LEU A 49 16.32 -5.85 3.63
N ARG A 50 15.70 -6.97 3.21
CA ARG A 50 16.21 -7.80 2.12
C ARG A 50 15.10 -8.23 1.20
N LEU A 51 15.40 -8.38 -0.09
CA LEU A 51 14.49 -9.06 -0.99
C LEU A 51 14.33 -10.51 -0.53
N PRO A 52 13.10 -11.04 -0.54
CA PRO A 52 12.91 -12.45 -0.26
C PRO A 52 13.65 -13.33 -1.28
N SER A 53 14.09 -14.51 -0.84
CA SER A 53 15.03 -15.32 -1.62
C SER A 53 14.49 -15.78 -2.97
N ASP A 54 13.19 -16.02 -3.10
CA ASP A 54 12.52 -16.38 -4.35
C ASP A 54 12.47 -15.20 -5.32
N ILE A 55 12.16 -14.00 -4.84
CA ILE A 55 12.23 -12.76 -5.62
C ILE A 55 13.65 -12.54 -6.13
N ALA A 56 14.64 -12.56 -5.22
CA ALA A 56 16.04 -12.36 -5.60
C ALA A 56 16.53 -13.44 -6.58
N HIS A 57 16.15 -14.71 -6.39
CA HIS A 57 16.46 -15.78 -7.34
C HIS A 57 15.82 -15.56 -8.69
N PHE A 58 14.55 -15.15 -8.73
CA PHE A 58 13.82 -14.85 -9.96
C PHE A 58 14.55 -13.80 -10.79
N TYR A 59 14.89 -12.64 -10.20
CA TYR A 59 15.63 -11.58 -10.90
C TYR A 59 17.07 -11.97 -11.28
N ARG A 60 17.69 -12.94 -10.58
CA ARG A 60 19.01 -13.49 -10.93
C ARG A 60 18.98 -14.51 -12.06
N THR A 61 17.84 -15.08 -12.39
CA THR A 61 17.77 -16.21 -13.33
C THR A 61 16.88 -15.93 -14.53
N TRP A 62 15.96 -14.97 -14.45
CA TRP A 62 14.95 -14.68 -15.45
C TRP A 62 14.99 -13.23 -15.95
N SER A 63 14.66 -13.04 -17.22
CA SER A 63 14.54 -11.72 -17.85
C SER A 63 13.08 -11.28 -17.89
N ILE A 64 12.81 -10.11 -17.31
CA ILE A 64 11.45 -9.56 -17.16
C ILE A 64 11.02 -8.76 -18.40
N THR A 65 11.97 -8.32 -19.21
CA THR A 65 11.76 -7.38 -20.32
C THR A 65 10.76 -7.87 -21.39
N LYS A 66 10.42 -9.17 -21.43
CA LYS A 66 9.24 -9.65 -22.18
C LYS A 66 8.35 -10.65 -21.44
N ALA A 67 8.84 -11.38 -20.45
CA ALA A 67 8.01 -12.23 -19.60
C ALA A 67 7.04 -11.38 -18.75
N GLY A 68 7.53 -10.24 -18.23
CA GLY A 68 6.75 -9.34 -17.40
C GLY A 68 5.68 -8.56 -18.15
N THR A 69 5.77 -8.44 -19.47
CA THR A 69 4.74 -7.77 -20.27
C THR A 69 3.58 -8.68 -20.66
N LEU A 70 3.72 -10.00 -20.46
CA LEU A 70 2.76 -10.96 -21.02
C LEU A 70 1.42 -10.93 -20.29
N PHE A 71 1.46 -10.90 -18.96
CA PHE A 71 0.28 -10.89 -18.11
C PHE A 71 0.16 -9.57 -17.35
N LEU A 72 -1.08 -9.16 -17.08
CA LEU A 72 -1.39 -8.07 -16.15
C LEU A 72 -1.67 -8.63 -14.74
N PRO A 73 -1.10 -8.03 -13.67
CA PRO A 73 -0.17 -6.91 -13.71
C PRO A 73 1.20 -7.30 -14.23
N HIS A 74 1.89 -6.32 -14.81
CA HIS A 74 3.19 -6.54 -15.39
C HIS A 74 4.27 -6.63 -14.32
N LEU A 75 5.10 -7.67 -14.34
CA LEU A 75 6.30 -7.70 -13.50
C LEU A 75 7.18 -6.48 -13.81
N CYS A 76 7.60 -5.79 -12.77
CA CYS A 76 8.44 -4.61 -12.87
C CYS A 76 9.90 -5.01 -13.19
N ASP A 77 10.62 -4.22 -13.99
CA ASP A 77 12.07 -4.29 -13.94
C ASP A 77 12.60 -3.70 -12.63
N LEU A 78 13.82 -4.07 -12.23
CA LEU A 78 14.39 -3.63 -10.94
C LEU A 78 14.62 -2.12 -10.87
N GLY A 79 14.81 -1.44 -12.01
CA GLY A 79 14.95 0.01 -12.05
C GLY A 79 13.64 0.69 -11.71
N PHE A 80 12.57 0.34 -12.43
CA PHE A 80 11.22 0.83 -12.15
C PHE A 80 10.79 0.52 -10.72
N ALA A 81 10.99 -0.71 -10.26
CA ALA A 81 10.62 -1.11 -8.90
C ALA A 81 11.33 -0.26 -7.83
N LEU A 82 12.63 -0.02 -8.01
CA LEU A 82 13.40 0.81 -7.08
C LEU A 82 12.97 2.27 -7.09
N ASP A 83 12.78 2.85 -8.28
CA ASP A 83 12.36 4.25 -8.42
C ASP A 83 10.96 4.44 -7.81
N SER A 84 10.01 3.53 -8.06
CA SER A 84 8.69 3.54 -7.40
C SER A 84 8.78 3.38 -5.89
N TRP A 85 9.64 2.49 -5.39
CA TRP A 85 9.84 2.33 -3.94
C TRP A 85 10.41 3.59 -3.30
N ASP A 86 11.38 4.26 -3.93
CA ASP A 86 11.93 5.52 -3.45
C ASP A 86 10.86 6.64 -3.43
N GLU A 87 10.02 6.72 -4.47
CA GLU A 87 8.87 7.64 -4.52
C GLU A 87 7.88 7.36 -3.39
N HIS A 88 7.55 6.09 -3.16
CA HIS A 88 6.67 5.65 -2.09
C HIS A 88 7.17 6.05 -0.70
N ARG A 89 8.47 5.85 -0.45
CA ARG A 89 9.07 6.27 0.82
C ARG A 89 9.02 7.79 1.01
N ALA A 90 9.16 8.56 -0.07
CA ALA A 90 9.05 10.01 -0.01
C ALA A 90 7.62 10.48 0.32
N THR A 91 6.60 9.68 -0.01
CA THR A 91 5.20 9.93 0.34
C THR A 91 4.73 9.22 1.61
N GLU A 92 5.64 8.52 2.29
CA GLU A 92 5.35 7.60 3.40
C GLU A 92 4.22 6.58 3.11
N TRP A 93 4.11 6.16 1.86
CA TRP A 93 3.09 5.24 1.39
C TRP A 93 3.60 4.39 0.21
N PRO A 94 3.45 3.06 0.23
CA PRO A 94 3.07 2.24 1.39
C PRO A 94 4.19 2.13 2.44
N SER A 95 4.04 1.20 3.39
CA SER A 95 5.08 0.86 4.36
C SER A 95 6.42 0.56 3.67
N ALA A 96 7.56 0.92 4.28
CA ALA A 96 8.87 0.74 3.66
C ALA A 96 9.23 -0.74 3.45
N VAL A 97 8.54 -1.67 4.11
CA VAL A 97 8.69 -3.11 3.89
C VAL A 97 8.00 -3.62 2.62
N LEU A 98 7.18 -2.80 1.96
CA LEU A 98 6.51 -3.20 0.73
C LEU A 98 7.31 -2.77 -0.49
N PHE A 99 7.85 -3.73 -1.21
CA PHE A 99 8.60 -3.49 -2.44
C PHE A 99 7.78 -3.86 -3.67
N PRO A 100 7.59 -2.95 -4.65
CA PRO A 100 6.76 -3.22 -5.81
C PRO A 100 7.41 -4.28 -6.71
N ILE A 101 6.66 -5.32 -7.06
CA ILE A 101 7.12 -6.38 -7.98
C ILE A 101 6.28 -6.47 -9.25
N ALA A 102 5.07 -5.92 -9.25
CA ALA A 102 4.24 -5.82 -10.45
C ALA A 102 3.37 -4.57 -10.44
N TYR A 103 3.00 -4.09 -11.63
CA TYR A 103 2.22 -2.89 -11.83
C TYR A 103 1.18 -3.03 -12.96
N MET A 104 -0.03 -2.52 -12.72
CA MET A 104 -1.07 -2.28 -13.71
C MET A 104 -1.86 -1.04 -13.31
N SER A 105 -1.78 0.04 -14.12
CA SER A 105 -2.60 1.26 -14.03
C SER A 105 -3.14 1.58 -12.63
N HIS A 106 -2.33 2.25 -11.82
CA HIS A 106 -2.63 2.65 -10.43
C HIS A 106 -2.76 1.53 -9.39
N TRP A 107 -2.57 0.27 -9.78
CA TRP A 107 -2.57 -0.89 -8.90
C TRP A 107 -1.24 -1.65 -9.00
N MET A 108 -0.80 -2.22 -7.88
CA MET A 108 0.50 -2.87 -7.73
C MET A 108 0.39 -4.16 -6.93
N HIS A 109 1.24 -5.11 -7.29
CA HIS A 109 1.68 -6.15 -6.36
C HIS A 109 2.93 -5.69 -5.63
N PHE A 110 2.88 -5.74 -4.31
CA PHE A 110 4.00 -5.50 -3.42
C PHE A 110 4.42 -6.80 -2.77
N VAL A 111 5.72 -7.08 -2.73
CA VAL A 111 6.25 -8.13 -1.87
C VAL A 111 6.66 -7.54 -0.52
N GLU A 112 6.32 -8.21 0.57
CA GLU A 112 6.88 -7.91 1.88
C GLU A 112 8.37 -8.30 1.89
N LEU A 113 9.24 -7.33 2.22
CA LEU A 113 10.67 -7.52 2.35
C LEU A 113 11.00 -8.30 3.63
N ASP A 114 12.03 -9.15 3.55
CA ASP A 114 12.53 -9.90 4.69
C ASP A 114 13.05 -8.96 5.79
N HIS A 115 12.43 -9.03 6.97
CA HIS A 115 12.91 -8.39 8.20
C HIS A 115 13.43 -9.45 9.18
N PRO A 116 14.48 -9.21 9.98
CA PRO A 116 14.99 -10.18 10.96
C PRO A 116 13.92 -10.76 11.89
N ASP A 117 12.91 -9.96 12.21
CA ASP A 117 11.82 -10.29 13.14
C ASP A 117 10.51 -10.68 12.45
N SER A 118 10.43 -10.67 11.11
CA SER A 118 9.22 -11.03 10.36
C SER A 118 9.54 -11.96 9.20
N PRO A 119 9.05 -13.21 9.21
CA PRO A 119 9.17 -14.10 8.06
C PRO A 119 8.02 -13.89 7.06
N GLY A 120 8.36 -13.70 5.79
CA GLY A 120 7.43 -13.84 4.67
C GLY A 120 8.00 -13.30 3.34
N PRO A 121 7.74 -13.97 2.20
CA PRO A 121 7.67 -13.32 0.89
C PRO A 121 6.20 -13.06 0.49
N TRP A 122 5.37 -12.52 1.37
CA TRP A 122 3.95 -12.33 1.07
C TRP A 122 3.73 -11.25 0.02
N ILE A 123 2.79 -11.49 -0.91
CA ILE A 123 2.47 -10.57 -1.99
C ILE A 123 1.11 -9.93 -1.72
N TYR A 124 1.11 -8.61 -1.62
CA TYR A 124 -0.04 -7.78 -1.34
C TYR A 124 -0.47 -6.99 -2.58
N ASP A 125 -1.77 -6.86 -2.75
CA ASP A 125 -2.39 -5.94 -3.70
C ASP A 125 -2.55 -4.57 -3.04
N GLY A 126 -2.25 -3.49 -3.76
CA GLY A 126 -2.51 -2.12 -3.29
C GLY A 126 -2.73 -1.15 -4.45
N ALA A 127 -3.45 -0.05 -4.19
CA ALA A 127 -3.76 0.96 -5.20
C ALA A 127 -3.41 2.38 -4.73
N TYR A 128 -2.84 3.21 -5.62
CA TYR A 128 -2.38 4.58 -5.31
C TYR A 128 -3.48 5.53 -4.84
N ALA A 129 -4.73 5.29 -5.21
CA ALA A 129 -5.86 6.19 -4.96
C ALA A 129 -6.64 5.83 -3.67
N GLY A 130 -5.95 5.17 -2.75
CA GLY A 130 -6.53 4.58 -1.55
C GLY A 130 -7.18 3.23 -1.83
N GLY A 131 -7.43 2.49 -0.75
CA GLY A 131 -8.06 1.19 -0.81
C GLY A 131 -7.45 0.24 0.21
N LEU A 132 -8.07 -0.92 0.32
CA LEU A 132 -7.56 -1.95 1.21
C LEU A 132 -6.36 -2.62 0.55
N PHE A 133 -5.27 -2.72 1.29
CA PHE A 133 -4.26 -3.71 0.95
C PHE A 133 -4.82 -5.09 1.26
N THR A 134 -4.69 -6.00 0.30
CA THR A 134 -5.16 -7.39 0.47
C THR A 134 -4.01 -8.34 0.21
N LEU A 135 -3.89 -9.37 1.04
CA LEU A 135 -2.93 -10.43 0.76
C LEU A 135 -3.42 -11.23 -0.45
N ALA A 136 -2.65 -11.20 -1.53
CA ALA A 136 -3.00 -11.81 -2.80
C ALA A 136 -2.42 -13.22 -2.92
N HIS A 137 -1.13 -13.36 -2.60
CA HIS A 137 -0.39 -14.60 -2.75
C HIS A 137 0.62 -14.80 -1.62
N SER A 138 0.88 -16.06 -1.29
CA SER A 138 1.81 -16.46 -0.23
C SER A 138 3.29 -16.25 -0.59
N CYS A 139 3.62 -16.26 -1.89
CA CYS A 139 4.95 -16.10 -2.47
C CYS A 139 4.88 -15.90 -3.98
N LEU A 140 6.02 -15.62 -4.63
CA LEU A 140 6.07 -15.46 -6.10
C LEU A 140 5.68 -16.75 -6.82
N ALA A 141 6.11 -17.91 -6.32
CA ALA A 141 5.79 -19.19 -6.95
C ALA A 141 4.27 -19.44 -6.98
N ALA A 142 3.57 -19.16 -5.88
CA ALA A 142 2.11 -19.29 -5.80
C ALA A 142 1.38 -18.34 -6.75
N TRP A 143 1.89 -17.12 -6.93
CA TRP A 143 1.35 -16.17 -7.91
C TRP A 143 1.51 -16.68 -9.36
N LEU A 144 2.71 -17.14 -9.73
CA LEU A 144 2.96 -17.66 -11.08
C LEU A 144 2.18 -18.96 -11.36
N GLU A 145 2.04 -19.85 -10.37
CA GLU A 145 1.20 -21.05 -10.45
C GLU A 145 -0.26 -20.68 -10.70
N TRP A 146 -0.78 -19.67 -10.00
CA TRP A 146 -2.13 -19.18 -10.19
C TRP A 146 -2.35 -18.63 -11.60
N ILE A 147 -1.44 -17.82 -12.13
CA ILE A 147 -1.52 -17.35 -13.54
C ILE A 147 -1.59 -18.56 -14.48
N ALA A 148 -0.74 -19.56 -14.27
CA ALA A 148 -0.74 -20.75 -15.12
C ALA A 148 -2.06 -21.55 -15.04
N ASP A 149 -2.64 -21.69 -13.85
CA ASP A 149 -3.95 -22.33 -13.65
C ASP A 149 -5.07 -21.59 -14.40
N GLU A 150 -5.07 -20.25 -14.36
CA GLU A 150 -6.07 -19.42 -15.04
C GLU A 150 -5.95 -19.54 -16.57
N VAL A 151 -4.71 -19.55 -17.10
CA VAL A 151 -4.46 -19.76 -18.54
C VAL A 151 -4.93 -21.14 -18.98
N GLU A 152 -4.56 -22.21 -18.26
CA GLU A 152 -4.97 -23.58 -18.58
C GLU A 152 -6.49 -23.77 -18.53
N ALA A 153 -7.16 -23.01 -17.64
CA ALA A 153 -8.61 -23.00 -17.57
C ALA A 153 -9.30 -22.12 -18.62
N GLY A 154 -8.54 -21.43 -19.48
CA GLY A 154 -9.06 -20.52 -20.50
C GLY A 154 -9.68 -19.24 -19.92
N ARG A 155 -9.28 -18.84 -18.71
CA ARG A 155 -9.76 -17.64 -18.00
C ARG A 155 -8.82 -16.44 -18.23
N VAL A 156 -8.45 -16.25 -19.49
CA VAL A 156 -7.60 -15.16 -19.95
C VAL A 156 -8.13 -14.57 -21.24
N GLU A 157 -7.94 -13.28 -21.41
CA GLU A 157 -8.28 -12.56 -22.63
C GLU A 157 -7.14 -11.66 -23.07
N GLU A 158 -6.99 -11.49 -24.38
CA GLU A 158 -6.02 -10.55 -24.94
C GLU A 158 -6.62 -9.15 -24.87
N VAL A 159 -5.98 -8.27 -24.10
CA VAL A 159 -6.47 -6.90 -23.89
C VAL A 159 -5.73 -5.88 -24.75
N TRP A 160 -4.46 -6.12 -25.07
CA TRP A 160 -3.68 -5.19 -25.91
C TRP A 160 -2.44 -5.83 -26.53
N GLU A 161 -2.36 -5.91 -27.87
CA GLU A 161 -1.15 -6.27 -28.64
C GLU A 161 -0.34 -7.46 -28.06
N GLY A 162 -0.99 -8.61 -27.85
CA GLY A 162 -0.37 -9.80 -27.29
C GLY A 162 -0.19 -9.80 -25.77
N ARG A 163 -0.79 -8.83 -25.06
CA ARG A 163 -0.89 -8.79 -23.59
C ARG A 163 -2.19 -9.41 -23.15
N TRP A 164 -2.09 -10.25 -22.14
CA TRP A 164 -3.20 -11.03 -21.61
C TRP A 164 -3.57 -10.53 -20.21
N GLN A 165 -4.86 -10.40 -19.98
CA GLN A 165 -5.42 -10.17 -18.66
C GLN A 165 -6.16 -11.42 -18.23
N LEU A 166 -6.11 -11.72 -16.93
CA LEU A 166 -6.95 -12.75 -16.36
C LEU A 166 -8.39 -12.22 -16.34
N THR A 167 -9.34 -12.93 -16.95
CA THR A 167 -10.74 -12.48 -17.06
C THR A 167 -11.50 -12.57 -15.74
N ARG A 168 -10.87 -13.16 -14.72
CA ARG A 168 -11.41 -13.24 -13.38
C ARG A 168 -11.18 -11.91 -12.67
N GLU A 169 -12.18 -11.03 -12.75
CA GLU A 169 -12.15 -9.66 -12.21
C GLU A 169 -11.76 -9.57 -10.73
N GLN A 170 -11.95 -10.64 -9.96
CA GLN A 170 -11.43 -10.85 -8.62
C GLN A 170 -11.57 -12.34 -8.34
N THR A 171 -10.57 -12.99 -7.75
CA THR A 171 -10.82 -14.32 -7.19
C THR A 171 -11.95 -14.17 -6.17
N ASP A 172 -12.87 -15.13 -6.09
CA ASP A 172 -13.80 -15.21 -4.96
C ASP A 172 -12.96 -15.12 -3.68
N ASP A 173 -13.24 -14.13 -2.82
CA ASP A 173 -12.45 -13.86 -1.61
C ASP A 173 -12.32 -15.14 -0.76
N ASP A 174 -13.32 -16.01 -0.80
CA ASP A 174 -13.31 -17.31 -0.13
C ASP A 174 -12.26 -18.25 -0.75
N GLU A 175 -12.21 -18.38 -2.08
CA GLU A 175 -11.22 -19.24 -2.77
C GLU A 175 -9.79 -18.70 -2.57
N ARG A 176 -9.60 -17.38 -2.62
CA ARG A 176 -8.29 -16.77 -2.31
C ARG A 176 -7.87 -17.12 -0.88
N THR A 177 -8.78 -16.93 0.08
CA THR A 177 -8.54 -17.23 1.50
C THR A 177 -8.22 -18.71 1.71
N GLU A 178 -8.94 -19.61 1.04
CA GLU A 178 -8.66 -21.05 1.09
C GLU A 178 -7.27 -21.40 0.56
N ARG A 179 -6.84 -20.78 -0.56
CA ARG A 179 -5.48 -20.97 -1.09
C ARG A 179 -4.40 -20.46 -0.13
N LEU A 180 -4.59 -19.28 0.45
CA LEU A 180 -3.64 -18.71 1.43
C LEU A 180 -3.52 -19.61 2.66
N ARG A 181 -4.63 -20.14 3.17
CA ARG A 181 -4.62 -21.12 4.27
C ARG A 181 -3.93 -22.42 3.88
N ALA A 182 -4.09 -22.88 2.64
CA ALA A 182 -3.42 -24.08 2.13
C ALA A 182 -1.89 -23.90 2.01
N ASP A 183 -1.42 -22.66 1.85
CA ASP A 183 0.00 -22.28 1.89
C ASP A 183 0.51 -21.95 3.32
N ASP A 184 -0.23 -22.33 4.36
CA ASP A 184 0.10 -22.09 5.78
C ASP A 184 0.33 -20.61 6.13
N VAL A 185 -0.33 -19.68 5.43
CA VAL A 185 -0.29 -18.26 5.76
C VAL A 185 -0.98 -18.02 7.12
N PRO A 186 -0.36 -17.26 8.04
CA PRO A 186 -0.97 -16.88 9.31
C PRO A 186 -2.28 -16.12 9.15
N ASP A 187 -3.28 -16.45 9.97
CA ASP A 187 -4.61 -15.82 9.92
C ASP A 187 -4.58 -14.30 10.13
N ASP A 188 -3.55 -13.73 10.78
CA ASP A 188 -3.40 -12.29 10.98
C ASP A 188 -2.83 -11.55 9.76
N ALA A 189 -2.25 -12.27 8.79
CA ALA A 189 -1.76 -11.68 7.54
C ALA A 189 -2.83 -11.59 6.44
N ILE A 190 -3.97 -12.28 6.61
CA ILE A 190 -5.02 -12.45 5.61
C ILE A 190 -6.01 -11.25 5.54
N PRO A 191 -6.47 -10.66 6.65
CA PRO A 191 -7.49 -9.60 6.59
C PRO A 191 -7.00 -8.40 5.77
N PRO A 192 -7.91 -7.73 5.03
CA PRO A 192 -7.59 -6.46 4.41
C PRO A 192 -7.26 -5.41 5.47
N PHE A 193 -6.38 -4.47 5.13
CA PHE A 193 -6.07 -3.34 5.99
C PHE A 193 -6.10 -2.02 5.20
N ASP A 194 -6.61 -0.99 5.87
CA ASP A 194 -6.69 0.37 5.35
C ASP A 194 -5.30 1.02 5.31
N ASP A 195 -4.90 1.48 4.14
CA ASP A 195 -3.61 2.13 3.91
C ASP A 195 -3.48 3.49 4.59
N SER A 196 -4.61 4.16 4.82
CA SER A 196 -4.68 5.44 5.50
C SER A 196 -4.63 5.32 7.03
N ASP A 197 -4.87 4.12 7.58
CA ASP A 197 -4.87 3.85 9.01
C ASP A 197 -3.79 2.85 9.43
N ARG A 198 -2.61 3.37 9.77
CA ARG A 198 -1.46 2.54 10.21
C ARG A 198 -1.75 1.66 11.44
N ARG A 199 -2.79 1.98 12.23
CA ARG A 199 -3.22 1.15 13.36
C ARG A 199 -3.80 -0.19 12.90
N GLN A 200 -4.27 -0.27 11.66
CA GLN A 200 -4.78 -1.49 11.03
C GLN A 200 -3.68 -2.29 10.34
N TRP A 201 -2.50 -1.70 10.12
CA TRP A 201 -1.39 -2.42 9.48
C TRP A 201 -0.90 -3.57 10.35
N PRO A 202 -0.38 -4.64 9.74
CA PRO A 202 0.31 -5.69 10.47
C PRO A 202 1.37 -5.10 11.41
N LEU A 203 1.44 -5.61 12.65
CA LEU A 203 2.37 -5.13 13.69
C LEU A 203 3.81 -5.01 13.16
N ARG A 204 4.25 -6.00 12.40
CA ARG A 204 5.57 -6.07 11.77
C ARG A 204 5.87 -4.91 10.81
N TRP A 205 4.88 -4.41 10.08
CA TRP A 205 5.04 -3.26 9.18
C TRP A 205 5.22 -1.98 9.99
N ASN A 206 4.38 -1.79 11.01
CA ASN A 206 4.52 -0.72 11.98
C ASN A 206 5.95 -0.71 12.56
N LEU A 207 6.40 -1.84 13.10
CA LEU A 207 7.74 -1.95 13.70
C LEU A 207 8.87 -1.65 12.70
N ALA A 208 8.76 -2.12 11.46
CA ALA A 208 9.77 -1.90 10.43
C ALA A 208 9.85 -0.44 9.98
N ASP A 209 8.73 0.29 10.02
CA ASP A 209 8.70 1.74 9.80
C ASP A 209 9.06 2.53 11.08
N GLY A 210 9.42 1.84 12.17
CA GLY A 210 9.81 2.44 13.44
C GLY A 210 8.64 2.94 14.29
N PHE A 211 7.46 2.33 14.13
CA PHE A 211 6.25 2.61 14.91
C PHE A 211 6.08 1.55 15.99
N ASP A 212 6.10 1.97 17.25
CA ASP A 212 5.70 1.11 18.37
C ASP A 212 4.18 1.24 18.54
N PRO A 213 3.40 0.15 18.58
CA PRO A 213 1.97 0.24 18.89
C PRO A 213 1.66 0.96 20.20
N ALA A 214 2.60 0.96 21.16
CA ALA A 214 2.48 1.71 22.39
C ALA A 214 2.49 3.24 22.15
N ASP A 215 2.93 3.71 20.99
CA ASP A 215 2.81 5.10 20.54
C ASP A 215 1.35 5.45 20.17
N TYR A 216 0.47 4.45 20.03
CA TYR A 216 -0.97 4.64 19.87
C TYR A 216 -1.72 4.69 21.22
N GLU A 217 -1.03 4.58 22.35
CA GLU A 217 -1.65 4.72 23.67
C GLU A 217 -1.62 6.20 24.11
N LEU A 218 -2.79 6.74 24.45
CA LEU A 218 -2.90 8.06 25.09
C LEU A 218 -2.18 8.03 26.46
N ARG A 219 -1.22 8.93 26.70
CA ARG A 219 -0.46 9.02 27.95
C ARG A 219 -0.50 10.44 28.53
N GLY A 220 -1.01 10.62 29.74
CA GLY A 220 -0.94 11.90 30.49
C GLY A 220 -2.30 12.52 30.85
N PRO A 221 -2.33 13.64 31.61
CA PRO A 221 -3.56 14.40 31.85
C PRO A 221 -3.92 15.24 30.60
N THR A 222 -4.77 14.69 29.73
CA THR A 222 -5.10 15.26 28.43
C THR A 222 -6.37 16.12 28.45
N HIS A 223 -6.36 17.23 27.71
CA HIS A 223 -7.59 17.85 27.21
C HIS A 223 -7.98 17.10 25.93
N THR A 224 -9.27 16.90 25.68
CA THR A 224 -9.77 16.37 24.39
C THR A 224 -9.96 17.49 23.39
N LEU A 225 -10.01 17.17 22.09
CA LEU A 225 -10.41 18.11 21.05
C LEU A 225 -11.77 18.74 21.36
N ALA A 226 -12.71 17.99 21.94
CA ALA A 226 -14.00 18.54 22.36
C ALA A 226 -13.84 19.62 23.44
N SER A 227 -13.04 19.37 24.47
CA SER A 227 -12.79 20.36 25.53
C SER A 227 -12.07 21.61 25.01
N PHE A 228 -11.17 21.46 24.04
CA PHE A 228 -10.50 22.57 23.39
C PHE A 228 -11.46 23.38 22.51
N VAL A 229 -12.33 22.73 21.73
CA VAL A 229 -13.37 23.41 20.94
C VAL A 229 -14.35 24.17 21.85
N GLU A 230 -14.75 23.59 22.98
CA GLU A 230 -15.58 24.30 23.97
C GLU A 230 -14.88 25.55 24.51
N ALA A 231 -13.58 25.48 24.79
CA ALA A 231 -12.79 26.64 25.22
C ALA A 231 -12.70 27.70 24.12
N LEU A 232 -12.44 27.32 22.86
CA LEU A 232 -12.39 28.23 21.71
C LEU A 232 -13.72 28.97 21.47
N ARG A 233 -14.86 28.28 21.71
CA ARG A 233 -16.18 28.92 21.67
C ARG A 233 -16.41 29.92 22.79
N ALA A 234 -15.64 29.89 23.87
CA ALA A 234 -15.72 30.86 24.96
C ALA A 234 -14.72 32.02 24.82
N GLY A 235 -13.62 31.81 24.09
CA GLY A 235 -12.58 32.81 23.83
C GLY A 235 -11.31 32.16 23.25
N PRO A 236 -10.21 32.91 23.06
CA PRO A 236 -8.94 32.32 22.64
C PRO A 236 -8.48 31.26 23.64
N ALA A 237 -7.96 30.14 23.14
CA ALA A 237 -7.56 29.00 23.95
C ALA A 237 -6.26 28.38 23.44
N SER A 238 -5.53 27.74 24.34
CA SER A 238 -4.42 26.84 24.04
C SER A 238 -4.55 25.61 24.91
N ALA A 239 -4.19 24.45 24.37
CA ALA A 239 -4.20 23.18 25.06
C ALA A 239 -3.08 22.28 24.56
N THR A 240 -2.65 21.37 25.43
CA THR A 240 -1.84 20.22 25.05
C THR A 240 -2.78 19.02 24.89
N ILE A 241 -2.88 18.50 23.67
CA ILE A 241 -3.82 17.44 23.30
C ILE A 241 -3.05 16.29 22.67
N HIS A 242 -3.47 15.06 22.94
CA HIS A 242 -2.98 13.89 22.23
C HIS A 242 -3.92 13.58 21.07
N VAL A 243 -3.40 13.63 19.86
CA VAL A 243 -4.19 13.48 18.64
C VAL A 243 -3.49 12.59 17.63
N GLY A 244 -4.26 11.76 16.93
CA GLY A 244 -3.83 11.13 15.69
C GLY A 244 -3.81 12.13 14.54
N LEU A 245 -2.76 12.14 13.71
CA LEU A 245 -2.83 12.80 12.42
C LEU A 245 -3.57 11.89 11.43
N ILE A 246 -4.74 12.33 10.95
CA ILE A 246 -5.51 11.63 9.91
C ILE A 246 -4.90 11.92 8.54
N ARG A 247 -4.67 13.20 8.22
CA ARG A 247 -4.14 13.62 6.92
C ARG A 247 -3.41 14.95 7.03
N GLN A 248 -2.45 15.17 6.13
CA GLN A 248 -1.73 16.42 5.97
C GLN A 248 -1.63 16.81 4.49
N MET A 249 -1.84 18.09 4.19
CA MET A 249 -1.62 18.69 2.87
C MET A 249 -0.93 20.04 3.03
N GLY A 250 0.37 20.06 2.73
CA GLY A 250 1.21 21.24 2.95
C GLY A 250 1.22 21.61 4.44
N HIS A 251 0.70 22.79 4.77
CA HIS A 251 0.55 23.27 6.15
C HIS A 251 -0.80 22.92 6.78
N SER A 252 -1.75 22.35 6.06
CA SER A 252 -3.04 21.98 6.65
C SER A 252 -3.02 20.53 7.10
N ALA A 253 -3.55 20.25 8.28
CA ALA A 253 -3.66 18.90 8.82
C ALA A 253 -5.04 18.68 9.42
N GLU A 254 -5.49 17.43 9.46
CA GLU A 254 -6.65 17.02 10.23
C GLU A 254 -6.20 16.11 11.36
N LEU A 255 -6.48 16.55 12.58
CA LEU A 255 -6.18 15.84 13.81
C LEU A 255 -7.44 15.17 14.33
N ALA A 256 -7.28 14.03 14.99
CA ALA A 256 -8.40 13.35 15.64
C ALA A 256 -8.05 12.72 16.97
N ASP A 257 -9.03 12.71 17.87
CA ASP A 257 -9.01 11.97 19.12
C ASP A 257 -10.35 11.25 19.31
N GLU A 258 -10.56 10.59 20.44
CA GLU A 258 -11.82 9.88 20.72
C GLU A 258 -13.10 10.74 20.65
N THR A 259 -12.98 12.07 20.60
CA THR A 259 -14.11 13.01 20.59
C THR A 259 -14.46 13.57 19.22
N GLY A 260 -13.59 13.44 18.23
CA GLY A 260 -13.85 13.84 16.85
C GLY A 260 -12.60 14.31 16.11
N CYS A 261 -12.81 15.10 15.05
CA CYS A 261 -11.75 15.59 14.18
C CYS A 261 -11.73 17.13 14.10
N LEU A 262 -10.53 17.70 13.93
CA LEU A 262 -10.28 19.14 13.85
C LEU A 262 -9.24 19.46 12.78
N ALA A 263 -9.56 20.37 11.87
CA ALA A 263 -8.60 20.89 10.90
C ALA A 263 -7.73 22.01 11.51
N VAL A 264 -6.42 21.89 11.33
CA VAL A 264 -5.41 22.79 11.90
C VAL A 264 -4.37 23.19 10.86
N THR A 265 -3.66 24.28 11.14
CA THR A 265 -2.45 24.69 10.42
C THR A 265 -1.23 24.26 11.21
N LEU A 266 -0.30 23.56 10.57
CA LEU A 266 1.01 23.21 11.11
C LEU A 266 1.99 24.35 10.83
N GLU A 267 2.69 24.84 11.85
CA GLU A 267 3.69 25.90 11.68
C GLU A 267 4.89 25.46 10.82
N ARG A 268 5.19 24.15 10.78
CA ARG A 268 6.28 23.58 9.99
C ARG A 268 5.74 22.57 8.98
N GLN A 269 6.21 22.68 7.74
CA GLN A 269 5.86 21.77 6.65
C GLN A 269 6.52 20.39 6.84
N ASP A 270 7.76 20.37 7.37
CA ASP A 270 8.52 19.17 7.74
C ASP A 270 8.06 18.61 9.08
N SER A 271 6.76 18.58 9.31
CA SER A 271 6.26 18.09 10.59
C SER A 271 6.68 16.63 10.74
N PRO A 272 7.25 16.21 11.89
CA PRO A 272 7.56 14.81 12.14
C PRO A 272 6.31 13.92 12.19
N PHE A 273 5.12 14.53 12.05
CA PHE A 273 3.81 13.91 12.05
C PHE A 273 3.61 12.99 10.85
N GLY A 274 4.11 11.75 10.95
CA GLY A 274 3.64 10.65 10.12
C GLY A 274 2.15 10.38 10.42
N THR A 275 1.37 10.08 9.38
CA THR A 275 -0.03 9.67 9.53
C THR A 275 -0.14 8.44 10.42
N GLY A 276 -1.21 8.36 11.21
CA GLY A 276 -1.47 7.25 12.13
C GLY A 276 -0.80 7.35 13.51
N ARG A 277 0.23 8.17 13.73
CA ARG A 277 0.82 8.40 15.07
C ARG A 277 -0.07 9.27 15.95
N ILE A 278 -0.10 8.97 17.25
CA ILE A 278 -0.61 9.90 18.26
C ILE A 278 0.51 10.84 18.67
N TRP A 279 0.22 12.13 18.59
CA TRP A 279 1.14 13.20 18.92
C TRP A 279 0.60 13.99 20.10
N GLU A 280 1.46 14.24 21.08
CA GLU A 280 1.23 15.34 22.00
C GLU A 280 1.51 16.64 21.24
N VAL A 281 0.47 17.43 20.99
CA VAL A 281 0.56 18.70 20.28
C VAL A 281 0.12 19.84 21.16
N GLU A 282 0.84 20.96 21.08
CA GLU A 282 0.32 22.23 21.57
C GLU A 282 -0.53 22.84 20.45
N ILE A 283 -1.82 22.96 20.71
CA ILE A 283 -2.79 23.56 19.80
C ILE A 283 -3.26 24.89 20.37
N SER A 284 -3.32 25.92 19.54
CA SER A 284 -3.83 27.23 19.92
C SER A 284 -4.73 27.80 18.84
N GLY A 285 -5.69 28.62 19.23
CA GLY A 285 -6.62 29.24 18.27
C GLY A 285 -7.31 30.48 18.83
N ASP A 286 -7.80 31.30 17.90
CA ASP A 286 -8.65 32.44 18.20
C ASP A 286 -10.09 32.01 18.48
N HIS A 287 -10.89 32.93 19.04
CA HIS A 287 -12.29 32.68 19.36
C HIS A 287 -13.12 32.29 18.12
N GLN A 288 -13.76 31.13 18.17
CA GLN A 288 -14.60 30.58 17.09
C GLN A 288 -15.94 30.10 17.66
N PRO A 289 -16.99 30.96 17.72
CA PRO A 289 -18.25 30.63 18.40
C PRO A 289 -19.05 29.51 17.72
N ASP A 290 -18.85 29.33 16.41
CA ASP A 290 -19.59 28.36 15.59
C ASP A 290 -18.75 27.10 15.27
N LEU A 291 -17.54 26.97 15.82
CA LEU A 291 -16.67 25.83 15.56
C LEU A 291 -17.32 24.54 16.05
N GLN A 292 -17.39 23.51 15.21
CA GLN A 292 -17.81 22.16 15.59
C GLN A 292 -16.71 21.17 15.26
N LEU A 293 -16.57 20.15 16.11
CA LEU A 293 -15.80 18.98 15.71
C LEU A 293 -16.50 18.29 14.55
N LEU A 294 -15.69 17.86 13.59
CA LEU A 294 -16.18 16.98 12.55
C LEU A 294 -16.30 15.57 13.12
N PRO A 295 -17.30 14.78 12.70
CA PRO A 295 -17.28 13.35 12.98
C PRO A 295 -16.04 12.75 12.33
N TYR A 296 -15.60 11.58 12.83
CA TYR A 296 -14.61 10.78 12.11
C TYR A 296 -15.06 10.60 10.66
N PRO A 297 -14.17 10.79 9.68
CA PRO A 297 -14.49 10.42 8.32
C PRO A 297 -14.87 8.94 8.33
N GLU A 298 -16.11 8.62 7.95
CA GLU A 298 -16.43 7.24 7.62
C GLU A 298 -15.51 6.83 6.47
N PRO A 299 -14.96 5.60 6.48
CA PRO A 299 -14.22 5.09 5.34
C PRO A 299 -15.19 5.05 4.15
N GLU A 300 -15.14 6.07 3.31
CA GLU A 300 -15.83 6.07 2.04
C GLU A 300 -15.10 5.08 1.14
N GLU A 301 -15.82 4.05 0.67
CA GLU A 301 -15.25 3.13 -0.33
C GLU A 301 -14.68 3.97 -1.48
N PRO A 302 -13.42 3.75 -1.88
CA PRO A 302 -12.87 4.45 -3.02
C PRO A 302 -13.77 4.14 -4.23
N PRO A 303 -14.19 5.14 -5.04
CA PRO A 303 -14.74 4.88 -6.36
C PRO A 303 -13.82 3.87 -7.06
N GLN A 304 -14.39 2.73 -7.42
CA GLN A 304 -13.66 1.71 -8.14
C GLN A 304 -13.28 2.28 -9.51
N PHE A 305 -12.00 2.16 -9.87
CA PHE A 305 -11.55 2.55 -11.19
C PHE A 305 -12.05 1.52 -12.20
N ASP A 306 -12.93 1.94 -13.10
CA ASP A 306 -13.48 1.12 -14.17
C ASP A 306 -12.55 1.22 -15.37
N ILE A 307 -11.70 0.21 -15.52
CA ILE A 307 -10.70 0.15 -16.60
C ILE A 307 -11.35 0.18 -17.99
N SER A 308 -12.60 -0.28 -18.12
CA SER A 308 -13.34 -0.22 -19.39
C SER A 308 -13.65 1.22 -19.82
N ARG A 309 -13.56 2.17 -18.88
CA ARG A 309 -13.77 3.60 -19.08
C ARG A 309 -12.49 4.42 -19.00
N GLN A 310 -11.30 3.79 -19.00
CA GLN A 310 -10.03 4.52 -18.89
C GLN A 310 -9.79 5.53 -20.04
N ASP A 311 -10.44 5.33 -21.20
CA ASP A 311 -10.38 6.24 -22.34
C ASP A 311 -11.54 7.27 -22.38
N ASP A 312 -12.47 7.22 -21.41
CA ASP A 312 -13.58 8.16 -21.28
C ASP A 312 -13.13 9.41 -20.48
N PRO A 313 -12.95 10.57 -21.13
CA PRO A 313 -12.44 11.77 -20.45
C PRO A 313 -13.40 12.31 -19.38
N ASP A 314 -14.71 12.08 -19.54
CA ASP A 314 -15.70 12.51 -18.54
C ASP A 314 -15.61 11.62 -17.30
N TYR A 315 -15.40 10.32 -17.49
CA TYR A 315 -15.13 9.38 -16.40
C TYR A 315 -13.85 9.74 -15.63
N LEU A 316 -12.74 9.99 -16.35
CA LEU A 316 -11.48 10.38 -15.72
C LEU A 316 -11.60 11.69 -14.95
N ALA A 317 -12.34 12.68 -15.48
CA ALA A 317 -12.60 13.93 -14.80
C ALA A 317 -13.45 13.74 -13.53
N GLU A 318 -14.48 12.89 -13.59
CA GLU A 318 -15.31 12.54 -12.43
C GLU A 318 -14.51 11.80 -11.35
N TYR A 319 -13.72 10.80 -11.76
CA TYR A 319 -12.85 10.03 -10.88
C TYR A 319 -11.82 10.94 -10.19
N ALA A 320 -11.12 11.78 -10.97
CA ALA A 320 -10.17 12.75 -10.44
C ALA A 320 -10.84 13.77 -9.51
N ALA A 321 -12.05 14.23 -9.81
CA ALA A 321 -12.81 15.11 -8.92
C ALA A 321 -13.25 14.38 -7.63
N GLY A 322 -13.57 13.09 -7.70
CA GLY A 322 -13.84 12.24 -6.54
C GLY A 322 -12.60 12.06 -5.65
N ALA A 323 -11.45 11.77 -6.24
CA ALA A 323 -10.17 11.71 -5.54
C ALA A 323 -9.80 13.07 -4.92
N ALA A 324 -9.89 14.16 -5.68
CA ALA A 324 -9.59 15.51 -5.19
C ALA A 324 -10.51 15.96 -4.04
N ARG A 325 -11.79 15.58 -4.07
CA ARG A 325 -12.73 15.84 -2.96
C ARG A 325 -12.37 15.08 -1.68
N ARG A 326 -11.80 13.87 -1.80
CA ARG A 326 -11.27 13.11 -0.67
C ARG A 326 -9.96 13.69 -0.14
N MET A 327 -9.12 14.19 -1.04
CA MET A 327 -7.88 14.87 -0.67
C MET A 327 -8.15 16.21 0.03
N ALA A 328 -9.12 17.02 -0.44
CA ALA A 328 -9.45 18.31 0.15
C ALA A 328 -9.74 18.24 1.66
N VAL A 329 -8.95 18.95 2.49
CA VAL A 329 -9.26 19.12 3.93
C VAL A 329 -10.68 19.69 4.01
N ARG A 330 -11.59 18.98 4.70
CA ARG A 330 -13.03 19.24 4.69
C ARG A 330 -13.42 20.60 5.29
N SER A 331 -12.46 21.33 5.85
CA SER A 331 -12.66 22.63 6.48
C SER A 331 -11.42 23.51 6.38
N ASP A 332 -11.64 24.83 6.36
CA ASP A 332 -10.58 25.81 6.59
C ASP A 332 -9.94 25.55 7.97
N PRO A 333 -8.61 25.54 8.09
CA PRO A 333 -7.94 25.40 9.38
C PRO A 333 -8.41 26.46 10.38
N VAL A 334 -8.76 26.04 11.60
CA VAL A 334 -9.32 26.94 12.63
C VAL A 334 -8.39 27.17 13.82
N ALA A 335 -7.30 26.42 13.88
CA ALA A 335 -6.32 26.46 14.95
C ALA A 335 -4.92 26.18 14.37
N THR A 336 -3.89 26.51 15.14
CA THR A 336 -2.49 26.29 14.79
C THR A 336 -1.87 25.29 15.75
N VAL A 337 -1.11 24.34 15.20
CA VAL A 337 -0.26 23.42 15.94
C VAL A 337 1.19 23.86 15.78
N THR A 338 1.82 24.10 16.93
CA THR A 338 3.23 24.54 17.05
C THR A 338 4.18 23.39 17.33
#